data_AF-A0AAW1XHQ1-F1
#
_entry.id   AF-A0AAW1XHQ1-F1
#
_cell.length_a   1.000
_cell.length_b   1.000
_cell.length_c   1.000
_cell.angle_alpha   90.00
_cell.angle_beta   90.00
_cell.angle_gamma   90.00
#
_symmetry.space_group_name_H-M   'P 1'
#
loop_
_entity.id
_entity.type
_entity.pdbx_description
1 polymer ?
#
loop_
_entity_poly.entity_id
_entity_poly.type
_entity_poly.pdbx_seq_one_letter_code
_entity_poly.pdbx_strand_id
1 'polypeptide(L)'
;MGARIPVTFQRVAAAFDQGARVRLCESSGSEHSAAAESFGDLSDLVNSFIERGNYGGDSREDAHEEIERDSLEIDEELEGGYWSDSETKDTLRGLLDKSNGGDHVKQNILAEVEHACQVIGDRSDREFKRKLMTHLRHKRFDAGLCKSKWAKSSRFPAGDYEFVDVNVNGTRYIVEPFFTGEFEIARPTSRYTSLLNVLPQIFIGEVEELKKIVRIMCTAIKKSMKEVDMPIPPWRRNGYMLAKWFGSYKRTTSAVPTKAFEFDEGFDVKRSSFGFEAMPTKSYYCRDDFATKTGLRIGNLTAAFQAKGIGMEL
;
A
#
# COMPACT_ATOMS: atom_id res chain seq x y z
N MET A 1 -22.59 30.60 -29.13
CA MET A 1 -22.97 29.41 -28.34
C MET A 1 -22.50 28.18 -29.09
N GLY A 2 -21.34 27.61 -28.71
CA GLY A 2 -20.84 26.36 -29.29
C GLY A 2 -21.21 25.19 -28.37
N ALA A 3 -21.95 24.23 -28.88
CA ALA A 3 -22.34 23.03 -28.13
C ALA A 3 -21.11 22.14 -27.87
N ARG A 4 -20.86 21.79 -26.61
CA ARG A 4 -19.85 20.79 -26.21
C ARG A 4 -20.48 19.41 -26.32
N ILE A 5 -19.95 18.58 -27.22
CA ILE A 5 -20.29 17.16 -27.34
C ILE A 5 -19.47 16.40 -26.28
N PRO A 6 -20.08 15.69 -25.33
CA PRO A 6 -19.33 14.83 -24.41
C PRO A 6 -18.85 13.59 -25.18
N VAL A 7 -17.53 13.39 -25.22
CA VAL A 7 -16.92 12.18 -25.78
C VAL A 7 -16.81 11.15 -24.66
N THR A 8 -17.73 10.19 -24.61
CA THR A 8 -17.67 9.05 -23.70
C THR A 8 -16.88 7.91 -24.33
N PHE A 9 -15.71 7.57 -23.77
CA PHE A 9 -14.90 6.42 -24.20
C PHE A 9 -15.43 5.09 -23.61
N GLN A 10 -16.61 4.66 -24.05
CA GLN A 10 -17.19 3.37 -23.63
C GLN A 10 -16.44 2.13 -24.15
N ARG A 11 -15.52 2.29 -25.12
CA ARG A 11 -14.88 1.15 -25.81
C ARG A 11 -13.66 0.56 -25.10
N VAL A 12 -13.07 1.26 -24.13
CA VAL A 12 -11.86 0.76 -23.44
C VAL A 12 -12.22 -0.10 -22.22
N ALA A 13 -13.34 0.19 -21.54
CA ALA A 13 -13.78 -0.56 -20.37
C ALA A 13 -14.17 -2.02 -20.68
N ALA A 14 -14.75 -2.27 -21.86
CA ALA A 14 -15.23 -3.61 -22.25
C ALA A 14 -14.11 -4.62 -22.53
N ALA A 15 -12.90 -4.17 -22.87
CA ALA A 15 -11.78 -5.05 -23.18
C ALA A 15 -11.18 -5.74 -21.93
N PHE A 16 -11.36 -5.15 -20.75
CA PHE A 16 -10.85 -5.71 -19.49
C PHE A 16 -11.80 -6.73 -18.85
N ASP A 17 -13.09 -6.71 -19.21
CA ASP A 17 -14.12 -7.56 -18.60
C ASP A 17 -14.08 -9.02 -19.12
N GLN A 18 -13.53 -9.24 -20.33
CA GLN A 18 -13.46 -10.58 -20.92
C GLN A 18 -12.34 -11.46 -20.35
N GLY A 19 -11.33 -10.89 -19.70
CA GLY A 19 -10.23 -11.65 -19.07
C GLY A 19 -10.60 -12.31 -17.73
N ALA A 20 -11.70 -11.88 -17.10
CA ALA A 20 -12.06 -12.28 -15.73
C ALA A 20 -12.89 -13.57 -15.64
N ARG A 21 -13.33 -14.16 -16.77
CA ARG A 21 -14.30 -15.27 -16.77
C ARG A 21 -13.69 -16.67 -16.79
N VAL A 22 -12.37 -16.82 -16.89
CA VAL A 22 -11.75 -18.13 -17.07
C VAL A 22 -10.67 -18.36 -16.01
N ARG A 23 -11.11 -18.78 -14.80
CA ARG A 23 -10.42 -19.70 -13.87
C ARG A 23 -11.24 -19.81 -12.57
N LEU A 24 -12.27 -20.65 -12.60
CA LEU A 24 -12.88 -21.20 -11.39
C LEU A 24 -12.25 -22.57 -11.14
N CYS A 25 -11.27 -22.62 -10.24
CA CYS A 25 -10.89 -23.84 -9.53
C CYS A 25 -11.29 -23.62 -8.07
N GLU A 26 -12.31 -24.34 -7.62
CA GLU A 26 -12.75 -24.39 -6.23
C GLU A 26 -11.65 -25.06 -5.39
N SER A 27 -11.04 -24.31 -4.48
CA SER A 27 -10.22 -24.86 -3.41
C SER A 27 -10.71 -24.32 -2.08
N SER A 28 -11.07 -25.24 -1.21
CA SER A 28 -11.68 -25.05 0.09
C SER A 28 -10.65 -24.65 1.15
N GLY A 29 -10.89 -23.53 1.85
CA GLY A 29 -10.34 -23.28 3.20
C GLY A 29 -9.51 -22.01 3.39
N SER A 30 -10.17 -20.93 3.80
CA SER A 30 -9.79 -19.96 4.86
C SER A 30 -10.35 -18.58 4.52
N GLU A 31 -10.90 -17.93 5.53
CA GLU A 31 -11.53 -16.61 5.54
C GLU A 31 -10.55 -15.48 5.21
N HIS A 32 -10.06 -15.48 3.98
CA HIS A 32 -9.58 -14.26 3.34
C HIS A 32 -10.80 -13.50 2.88
N SER A 33 -11.00 -12.30 3.44
CA SER A 33 -11.85 -11.29 2.84
C SER A 33 -11.39 -11.12 1.40
N ALA A 34 -12.07 -11.77 0.46
CA ALA A 34 -12.06 -11.42 -0.94
C ALA A 34 -12.78 -10.07 -1.05
N ALA A 35 -12.11 -9.01 -0.58
CA ALA A 35 -12.32 -7.73 -1.20
C ALA A 35 -11.81 -7.94 -2.62
N ALA A 36 -12.74 -8.14 -3.55
CA ALA A 36 -12.50 -7.83 -4.94
C ALA A 36 -11.63 -6.57 -4.94
N GLU A 37 -10.43 -6.65 -5.50
CA GLU A 37 -9.57 -5.49 -5.58
C GLU A 37 -10.44 -4.36 -6.12
N SER A 38 -10.56 -3.28 -5.35
CA SER A 38 -11.50 -2.22 -5.64
C SER A 38 -10.96 -1.44 -6.83
N PHE A 39 -11.10 -1.99 -8.03
CA PHE A 39 -10.82 -1.28 -9.28
C PHE A 39 -11.70 -0.02 -9.41
N GLY A 40 -12.80 0.06 -8.65
CA GLY A 40 -13.59 1.27 -8.48
C GLY A 40 -12.80 2.43 -7.84
N ASP A 41 -11.88 2.13 -6.91
CA ASP A 41 -11.09 3.14 -6.19
C ASP A 41 -10.12 3.88 -7.12
N LEU A 42 -9.40 3.14 -7.96
CA LEU A 42 -8.51 3.74 -8.97
C LEU A 42 -9.27 4.53 -10.03
N SER A 43 -10.45 4.05 -10.46
CA SER A 43 -11.28 4.79 -11.40
C SER A 43 -11.75 6.11 -10.81
N ASP A 44 -12.18 6.13 -9.55
CA ASP A 44 -12.60 7.35 -8.86
C ASP A 44 -11.44 8.33 -8.71
N LEU A 45 -10.24 7.82 -8.43
CA LEU A 45 -9.02 8.60 -8.33
C LEU A 45 -8.67 9.31 -9.64
N VAL A 46 -8.73 8.59 -10.76
CA VAL A 46 -8.48 9.14 -12.10
C VAL A 46 -9.60 10.08 -12.53
N ASN A 47 -10.86 9.71 -12.33
CA ASN A 47 -12.01 10.55 -12.70
C ASN A 47 -12.00 11.88 -11.94
N SER A 48 -11.76 11.85 -10.62
CA SER A 48 -11.63 13.05 -9.79
C SER A 48 -10.51 13.98 -10.29
N PHE A 49 -9.40 13.41 -10.76
CA PHE A 49 -8.30 14.18 -11.32
C PHE A 49 -8.67 14.84 -12.65
N ILE A 50 -9.30 14.10 -13.58
CA ILE A 50 -9.69 14.61 -14.90
C ILE A 50 -10.79 15.67 -14.79
N GLU A 51 -11.79 15.46 -13.94
CA GLU A 51 -12.91 16.39 -13.74
C GLU A 51 -12.47 17.73 -13.15
N ARG A 52 -11.42 17.73 -12.32
CA ARG A 52 -10.91 18.94 -11.64
C ARG A 52 -9.65 19.52 -12.30
N GLY A 53 -9.06 18.84 -13.29
CA GLY A 53 -7.85 19.26 -13.99
C GLY A 53 -8.02 20.46 -14.93
N ASN A 54 -9.22 21.03 -15.04
CA ASN A 54 -9.49 22.21 -15.85
C ASN A 54 -9.46 23.46 -14.95
N TYR A 55 -8.37 24.23 -15.01
CA TYR A 55 -8.11 25.39 -14.16
C TYR A 55 -9.30 26.36 -14.03
N GLY A 56 -9.55 26.78 -12.79
CA GLY A 56 -10.19 28.06 -12.47
C GLY A 56 -11.58 27.97 -11.84
N GLY A 57 -11.62 28.16 -10.51
CA GLY A 57 -12.75 28.80 -9.87
C GLY A 57 -13.67 27.91 -9.03
N ASP A 58 -13.97 28.45 -7.85
CA ASP A 58 -15.11 28.19 -6.97
C ASP A 58 -14.96 27.05 -5.94
N SER A 59 -14.38 27.44 -4.79
CA SER A 59 -14.64 26.82 -3.49
C SER A 59 -16.11 27.03 -3.15
N ARG A 60 -17.00 26.13 -3.58
CA ARG A 60 -18.32 26.02 -2.96
C ARG A 60 -18.19 25.20 -1.69
N GLU A 61 -18.40 25.90 -0.59
CA GLU A 61 -18.52 25.38 0.76
C GLU A 61 -19.63 24.31 0.80
N ASP A 62 -19.28 23.11 1.26
CA ASP A 62 -20.28 22.17 1.72
C ASP A 62 -19.71 21.48 2.96
N ALA A 63 -20.49 21.52 4.03
CA ALA A 63 -20.07 21.24 5.39
C ALA A 63 -20.42 19.80 5.76
N HIS A 64 -19.47 18.86 5.69
CA HIS A 64 -19.56 17.61 6.46
C HIS A 64 -18.18 16.97 6.73
N GLU A 65 -17.99 16.59 8.01
CA GLU A 65 -16.90 15.84 8.66
C GLU A 65 -15.73 16.63 9.30
N GLU A 66 -15.45 16.31 10.57
CA GLU A 66 -14.56 17.02 11.51
C GLU A 66 -13.08 17.09 11.09
N ILE A 67 -12.66 16.25 10.14
CA ILE A 67 -11.30 16.30 9.55
C ILE A 67 -11.17 17.50 8.58
N GLU A 68 -12.28 17.97 7.99
CA GLU A 68 -12.27 19.06 7.00
C GLU A 68 -12.02 20.44 7.62
N ARG A 69 -12.52 20.72 8.84
CA ARG A 69 -12.35 22.05 9.46
C ARG A 69 -10.87 22.42 9.67
N ASP A 70 -10.11 21.47 10.19
CA ASP A 70 -8.65 21.61 10.43
C ASP A 70 -7.83 21.58 9.13
N SER A 71 -8.40 21.08 8.02
CA SER A 71 -7.76 21.10 6.70
C SER A 71 -8.07 22.38 5.92
N LEU A 72 -9.19 23.06 6.23
CA LEU A 72 -9.68 24.25 5.52
C LEU A 72 -9.11 25.56 6.05
N GLU A 73 -9.06 25.71 7.37
CA GLU A 73 -8.54 26.92 8.00
C GLU A 73 -7.02 27.06 7.79
N ILE A 74 -6.31 25.94 7.59
CA ILE A 74 -4.84 25.91 7.52
C ILE A 74 -4.30 26.08 6.09
N ASP A 75 -5.04 25.64 5.07
CA ASP A 75 -4.64 25.86 3.66
C ASP A 75 -4.63 27.37 3.33
N GLU A 76 -5.47 28.18 3.99
CA GLU A 76 -5.46 29.65 3.90
C GLU A 76 -4.40 30.30 4.81
N GLU A 77 -4.24 29.85 6.06
CA GLU A 77 -3.22 30.42 6.97
C GLU A 77 -1.77 30.21 6.48
N LEU A 78 -1.47 29.07 5.84
CA LEU A 78 -0.14 28.81 5.26
C LEU A 78 0.10 29.52 3.91
N GLU A 79 -0.96 30.01 3.24
CA GLU A 79 -0.82 30.83 2.03
C GLU A 79 -0.43 32.28 2.35
N GLY A 80 -0.76 32.80 3.53
CA GLY A 80 -0.47 34.18 3.95
C GLY A 80 1.00 34.47 4.29
N GLY A 81 1.80 33.44 4.56
CA GLY A 81 3.23 33.57 4.85
C GLY A 81 4.09 33.20 3.64
N TYR A 82 4.68 34.18 2.96
CA TYR A 82 5.68 33.93 1.92
C TYR A 82 7.00 33.45 2.54
N TRP A 83 7.00 32.23 3.10
CA TRP A 83 8.21 31.63 3.63
C TRP A 83 9.17 31.36 2.48
N SER A 84 10.42 31.75 2.70
CA SER A 84 11.52 31.44 1.81
C SER A 84 11.74 29.92 1.76
N ASP A 85 12.32 29.49 0.65
CA ASP A 85 12.71 28.10 0.39
C ASP A 85 13.62 27.58 1.50
N SER A 86 14.54 28.44 1.98
CA SER A 86 15.45 28.13 3.09
C SER A 86 14.69 27.91 4.38
N GLU A 87 13.79 28.83 4.76
CA GLU A 87 13.01 28.75 6.00
C GLU A 87 12.13 27.50 6.04
N THR A 88 11.55 27.14 4.88
CA THR A 88 10.76 25.91 4.73
C THR A 88 11.63 24.68 4.98
N LYS A 89 12.83 24.65 4.38
CA LYS A 89 13.78 23.55 4.51
C LYS A 89 14.32 23.42 5.93
N ASP A 90 14.64 24.54 6.56
CA ASP A 90 15.17 24.57 7.93
C ASP A 90 14.09 24.18 8.95
N THR A 91 12.83 24.57 8.70
CA THR A 91 11.70 24.09 9.51
C THR A 91 11.51 22.59 9.37
N LEU A 92 11.58 22.06 8.13
CA LEU A 92 11.47 20.63 7.88
C LEU A 92 12.59 19.85 8.58
N ARG A 93 13.85 20.33 8.48
CA ARG A 93 14.97 19.78 9.24
C ARG A 93 14.72 19.84 10.73
N GLY A 94 14.28 20.98 11.25
CA GLY A 94 13.96 21.13 12.67
C GLY A 94 12.82 20.24 13.17
N LEU A 95 11.94 19.73 12.30
CA LEU A 95 10.94 18.71 12.66
C LEU A 95 11.53 17.30 12.68
N LEU A 96 12.55 17.05 11.87
CA LEU A 96 13.23 15.76 11.75
C LEU A 96 14.38 15.61 12.77
N ASP A 97 15.07 16.70 13.10
CA ASP A 97 16.32 16.75 13.88
C ASP A 97 16.12 16.92 15.40
N LYS A 98 14.89 16.79 15.92
CA LYS A 98 14.66 17.11 17.35
C LYS A 98 15.04 15.97 18.29
N SER A 99 16.28 16.08 18.75
CA SER A 99 16.88 15.51 19.96
C SER A 99 16.16 15.94 21.26
N ASN A 100 14.87 15.60 21.38
CA ASN A 100 14.17 15.61 22.67
C ASN A 100 14.27 14.22 23.32
N GLY A 101 13.94 14.09 24.60
CA GLY A 101 14.03 12.83 25.36
C GLY A 101 13.36 11.59 24.74
N GLY A 102 12.59 11.69 23.64
CA GLY A 102 12.12 10.57 22.82
C GLY A 102 13.08 10.09 21.73
N ASP A 103 14.24 10.73 21.56
CA ASP A 103 15.24 10.41 20.53
C ASP A 103 15.75 8.97 20.69
N HIS A 104 16.06 8.55 21.92
CA HIS A 104 16.45 7.16 22.19
C HIS A 104 15.34 6.15 21.87
N VAL A 105 14.07 6.51 22.07
CA VAL A 105 12.91 5.66 21.71
C VAL A 105 12.80 5.56 20.20
N LYS A 106 12.84 6.69 19.49
CA LYS A 106 12.80 6.72 18.02
C LYS A 106 13.98 5.96 17.41
N GLN A 107 15.19 6.15 17.94
CA GLN A 107 16.40 5.44 17.52
C GLN A 107 16.30 3.93 17.76
N ASN A 108 15.75 3.51 18.90
CA ASN A 108 15.55 2.08 19.19
C ASN A 108 14.53 1.45 18.22
N ILE A 109 13.40 2.13 17.96
CA ILE A 109 12.44 1.69 16.96
C ILE A 109 13.09 1.68 15.57
N LEU A 110 13.90 2.70 15.24
CA LEU A 110 14.57 2.82 13.94
C LEU A 110 15.53 1.68 13.70
N ALA A 111 16.42 1.40 14.65
CA ALA A 111 17.38 0.30 14.56
C ALA A 111 16.66 -1.04 14.31
N GLU A 112 15.54 -1.28 14.99
CA GLU A 112 14.78 -2.51 14.79
C GLU A 112 14.03 -2.53 13.45
N VAL A 113 13.47 -1.41 13.00
CA VAL A 113 12.83 -1.32 11.68
C VAL A 113 13.86 -1.52 10.57
N GLU A 114 15.05 -0.94 10.69
CA GLU A 114 16.15 -1.13 9.74
C GLU A 114 16.59 -2.59 9.67
N HIS A 115 16.75 -3.24 10.83
CA HIS A 115 17.06 -4.66 10.91
C HIS A 115 15.93 -5.50 10.26
N ALA A 116 14.67 -5.23 10.59
CA ALA A 116 13.53 -5.90 10.00
C ALA A 116 13.48 -5.74 8.46
N CYS A 117 13.83 -4.56 7.93
CA CYS A 117 13.91 -4.31 6.50
C CYS A 117 14.95 -5.19 5.79
N GLN A 118 16.01 -5.60 6.47
CA GLN A 118 17.03 -6.50 5.91
C GLN A 118 16.56 -7.97 5.90
N VAL A 119 15.78 -8.36 6.91
CA VAL A 119 15.34 -9.75 7.11
C VAL A 119 14.06 -10.09 6.35
N ILE A 120 13.10 -9.16 6.25
CA ILE A 120 11.76 -9.42 5.69
C ILE A 120 11.79 -9.54 4.15
N GLY A 121 12.81 -8.98 3.50
CA GLY A 121 12.96 -9.04 2.05
C GLY A 121 12.37 -7.82 1.35
N ASP A 122 11.72 -8.05 0.19
CA ASP A 122 11.28 -6.96 -0.68
C ASP A 122 10.28 -6.03 0.02
N ARG A 123 10.70 -4.79 0.04
CA ARG A 123 10.05 -3.62 0.56
C ARG A 123 8.77 -3.26 -0.21
N SER A 124 8.65 -3.69 -1.47
CA SER A 124 7.45 -3.52 -2.30
C SER A 124 6.33 -4.55 -2.02
N ASP A 125 6.62 -5.58 -1.22
CA ASP A 125 5.65 -6.61 -0.86
C ASP A 125 4.45 -5.99 -0.12
N ARG A 126 3.23 -6.30 -0.57
CA ARG A 126 1.99 -5.86 0.08
C ARG A 126 1.88 -6.34 1.52
N GLU A 127 2.54 -7.46 1.85
CA GLU A 127 2.59 -7.98 3.21
C GLU A 127 3.73 -7.38 4.04
N PHE A 128 4.59 -6.53 3.47
CA PHE A 128 5.78 -5.98 4.14
C PHE A 128 5.43 -5.33 5.48
N LYS A 129 4.44 -4.42 5.50
CA LYS A 129 4.01 -3.72 6.72
C LYS A 129 3.46 -4.69 7.78
N ARG A 130 2.80 -5.78 7.36
CA ARG A 130 2.32 -6.84 8.26
C ARG A 130 3.49 -7.64 8.84
N LYS A 131 4.46 -8.04 8.00
CA LYS A 131 5.68 -8.74 8.43
C LYS A 131 6.50 -7.86 9.38
N LEU A 132 6.60 -6.56 9.10
CA LEU A 132 7.28 -5.57 9.94
C LEU A 132 6.61 -5.48 11.31
N MET A 133 5.28 -5.35 11.36
CA MET A 133 4.53 -5.36 12.62
C MET A 133 4.77 -6.65 13.42
N THR A 134 4.75 -7.81 12.77
CA THR A 134 5.04 -9.10 13.42
C THR A 134 6.46 -9.14 13.99
N HIS A 135 7.44 -8.64 13.23
CA HIS A 135 8.83 -8.57 13.66
C HIS A 135 8.99 -7.69 14.92
N LEU A 136 8.42 -6.48 14.89
CA LEU A 136 8.47 -5.56 16.03
C LEU A 136 7.79 -6.16 17.28
N ARG A 137 6.70 -6.92 17.11
CA ARG A 137 6.06 -7.65 18.22
C ARG A 137 6.93 -8.75 18.80
N HIS A 138 7.66 -9.51 17.97
CA HIS A 138 8.63 -10.49 18.46
C HIS A 138 9.74 -9.81 19.28
N LYS A 139 10.10 -8.57 18.92
CA LYS A 139 11.03 -7.71 19.66
C LYS A 139 10.39 -6.96 20.84
N ARG A 140 9.18 -7.38 21.24
CA ARG A 140 8.43 -6.88 22.42
C ARG A 140 7.93 -5.45 22.34
N PHE A 141 7.89 -4.84 21.15
CA PHE A 141 7.19 -3.57 20.96
C PHE A 141 5.67 -3.79 20.90
N ASP A 142 4.88 -2.86 21.46
CA ASP A 142 3.43 -2.76 21.16
C ASP A 142 3.26 -2.14 19.76
N ALA A 143 3.54 -2.95 18.74
CA ALA A 143 3.36 -2.58 17.36
C ALA A 143 1.95 -2.97 16.86
N GLY A 144 1.36 -2.15 15.99
CA GLY A 144 0.05 -2.39 15.42
C GLY A 144 0.02 -2.10 13.93
N LEU A 145 -0.61 -2.98 13.15
CA LEU A 145 -0.97 -2.69 11.77
C LEU A 145 -2.29 -1.92 11.80
N CYS A 146 -2.23 -0.67 11.37
CA CYS A 146 -3.36 0.25 11.30
C CYS A 146 -3.87 0.31 9.85
N LYS A 147 -5.18 0.20 9.69
CA LYS A 147 -5.84 0.32 8.39
C LYS A 147 -6.82 1.48 8.45
N SER A 148 -6.47 2.60 7.83
CA SER A 148 -7.35 3.76 7.70
C SER A 148 -8.25 3.60 6.48
N LYS A 149 -9.48 4.11 6.59
CA LYS A 149 -10.45 4.18 5.49
C LYS A 149 -11.20 5.50 5.56
N TRP A 150 -11.38 6.16 4.42
CA TRP A 150 -12.17 7.38 4.33
C TRP A 150 -13.13 7.31 3.15
N ALA A 151 -14.30 7.94 3.34
CA ALA A 151 -15.31 8.06 2.31
C ALA A 151 -14.91 9.12 1.27
N LYS A 152 -15.58 9.08 0.12
CA LYS A 152 -15.46 10.12 -0.91
C LYS A 152 -15.99 11.44 -0.37
N SER A 153 -15.20 12.50 -0.50
CA SER A 153 -15.61 13.88 -0.22
C SER A 153 -15.75 14.67 -1.52
N SER A 154 -16.22 15.91 -1.43
CA SER A 154 -16.24 16.85 -2.56
C SER A 154 -14.82 17.23 -3.04
N ARG A 155 -13.80 17.04 -2.20
CA ARG A 155 -12.41 17.49 -2.44
C ARG A 155 -11.48 16.38 -2.90
N PHE A 156 -11.74 15.14 -2.50
CA PHE A 156 -10.91 13.99 -2.80
C PHE A 156 -11.73 12.69 -2.78
N PRO A 157 -11.32 11.68 -3.58
CA PRO A 157 -12.00 10.39 -3.64
C PRO A 157 -11.86 9.61 -2.34
N ALA A 158 -12.65 8.55 -2.21
CA ALA A 158 -12.48 7.56 -1.16
C ALA A 158 -11.08 6.94 -1.25
N GLY A 159 -10.69 6.23 -0.20
CA GLY A 159 -9.45 5.47 -0.20
C GLY A 159 -9.22 4.74 1.10
N ASP A 160 -8.20 3.89 1.08
CA ASP A 160 -7.67 3.24 2.26
C ASP A 160 -6.14 3.27 2.29
N TYR A 161 -5.59 3.07 3.48
CA TYR A 161 -4.14 3.03 3.67
C TYR A 161 -3.76 2.14 4.84
N GLU A 162 -2.65 1.42 4.70
CA GLU A 162 -2.06 0.62 5.77
C GLU A 162 -0.76 1.26 6.25
N PHE A 163 -0.61 1.38 7.57
CA PHE A 163 0.60 1.87 8.22
C PHE A 163 0.88 1.10 9.51
N VAL A 164 2.11 1.16 9.99
CA VAL A 164 2.49 0.57 11.26
C VAL A 164 2.59 1.67 12.30
N ASP A 165 2.14 1.40 13.52
CA ASP A 165 2.42 2.24 14.68
C ASP A 165 3.12 1.42 15.78
N VAL A 166 3.76 2.13 16.70
CA VAL A 166 4.32 1.58 17.93
C VAL A 166 3.89 2.47 19.09
N ASN A 167 3.34 1.86 20.14
CA ASN A 167 3.01 2.57 21.38
C ASN A 167 4.09 2.31 22.43
N VAL A 168 4.69 3.37 22.97
CA VAL A 168 5.66 3.29 24.06
C VAL A 168 5.17 4.19 25.18
N ASN A 169 4.78 3.59 26.30
CA ASN A 169 4.32 4.29 27.51
C ASN A 169 3.18 5.30 27.26
N GLY A 170 2.27 5.00 26.32
CA GLY A 170 1.15 5.87 25.98
C GLY A 170 1.44 6.84 24.84
N THR A 171 2.71 7.00 24.44
CA THR A 171 3.10 7.80 23.28
C THR A 171 3.07 6.95 22.02
N ARG A 172 2.32 7.42 21.02
CA ARG A 172 2.15 6.73 19.73
C ARG A 172 3.14 7.27 18.68
N TYR A 173 3.96 6.37 18.16
CA TYR A 173 4.87 6.62 17.06
C TYR A 173 4.34 5.98 15.77
N ILE A 174 4.29 6.74 14.69
CA ILE A 174 4.00 6.24 13.35
C ILE A 174 5.30 5.75 12.73
N VAL A 175 5.26 4.55 12.13
CA VAL A 175 6.38 3.94 11.43
C VAL A 175 6.03 3.82 9.94
N GLU A 176 6.70 4.62 9.12
CA GLU A 176 6.57 4.56 7.66
C GLU A 176 7.90 4.15 7.01
N PRO A 177 8.03 2.89 6.55
CA PRO A 177 9.28 2.38 5.97
C PRO A 177 9.63 2.95 4.58
N PHE A 178 8.70 3.68 3.93
CA PHE A 178 8.84 4.27 2.59
C PHE A 178 8.46 5.74 2.55
N PHE A 179 8.97 6.52 3.48
CA PHE A 179 8.43 7.85 3.71
C PHE A 179 8.66 8.82 2.55
N THR A 180 9.84 8.80 1.93
CA THR A 180 10.14 9.67 0.77
C THR A 180 9.19 9.41 -0.40
N GLY A 181 8.86 8.15 -0.69
CA GLY A 181 7.95 7.76 -1.79
C GLY A 181 6.52 8.31 -1.62
N GLU A 182 6.08 8.47 -0.37
CA GLU A 182 4.80 9.12 -0.02
C GLU A 182 4.73 10.60 -0.40
N PHE A 183 5.83 11.21 -0.86
CA PHE A 183 5.88 12.59 -1.36
C PHE A 183 6.42 12.74 -2.80
N GLU A 184 6.89 11.68 -3.45
CA GLU A 184 7.39 11.78 -4.84
C GLU A 184 6.33 12.27 -5.84
N ILE A 185 6.67 13.23 -6.70
CA ILE A 185 5.78 13.75 -7.73
C ILE A 185 6.42 13.68 -9.12
N ALA A 186 5.59 13.68 -10.15
CA ALA A 186 6.08 13.80 -11.52
C ALA A 186 6.57 15.22 -11.79
N ARG A 187 7.73 15.35 -12.44
CA ARG A 187 8.37 16.63 -12.81
C ARG A 187 8.54 17.59 -11.62
N PRO A 188 9.23 17.16 -10.54
CA PRO A 188 9.50 18.04 -9.42
C PRO A 188 10.43 19.19 -9.83
N THR A 189 10.17 20.39 -9.33
CA THR A 189 11.10 21.52 -9.45
C THR A 189 12.36 21.27 -8.61
N SER A 190 13.48 21.91 -8.95
CA SER A 190 14.74 21.77 -8.19
C SER A 190 14.58 22.12 -6.71
N ARG A 191 13.79 23.17 -6.43
CA ARG A 191 13.37 23.54 -5.08
C ARG A 191 12.70 22.38 -4.35
N TYR A 192 11.70 21.76 -4.97
CA TYR A 192 10.97 20.65 -4.35
C TYR A 192 11.85 19.43 -4.13
N THR A 193 12.68 19.07 -5.11
CA THR A 193 13.67 17.99 -4.98
C THR A 193 14.61 18.23 -3.80
N SER A 194 14.99 19.49 -3.54
CA SER A 194 15.85 19.83 -2.39
C SER A 194 15.18 19.60 -1.03
N LEU A 195 13.85 19.68 -0.96
CA LEU A 195 13.07 19.35 0.24
C LEU A 195 12.88 17.84 0.37
N LEU A 196 12.59 17.16 -0.73
CA LEU A 196 12.43 15.70 -0.77
C LEU A 196 13.71 15.00 -0.27
N ASN A 197 14.88 15.51 -0.63
CA ASN A 197 16.19 15.01 -0.19
C ASN A 197 16.47 15.19 1.31
N VAL A 198 15.66 15.97 2.02
CA VAL A 198 15.77 16.13 3.49
C VAL A 198 14.99 15.04 4.21
N LEU A 199 13.97 14.45 3.58
CA LEU A 199 13.14 13.43 4.22
C LEU A 199 13.94 12.14 4.45
N PRO A 200 13.80 11.50 5.62
CA PRO A 200 14.37 10.19 5.86
C PRO A 200 13.64 9.14 5.03
N GLN A 201 14.35 8.07 4.66
CA GLN A 201 13.75 6.93 3.95
C GLN A 201 12.75 6.18 4.84
N ILE A 202 13.12 5.97 6.10
CA ILE A 202 12.26 5.40 7.14
C ILE A 202 11.90 6.54 8.09
N PHE A 203 10.60 6.81 8.23
CA PHE A 203 10.11 7.80 9.17
C PHE A 203 9.60 7.14 10.44
N ILE A 204 10.07 7.64 11.58
CA ILE A 204 9.54 7.33 12.91
C ILE A 204 9.33 8.64 13.64
N GLY A 205 8.09 8.93 13.96
CA GLY A 205 7.73 10.18 14.62
C GLY A 205 6.37 10.13 15.26
N GLU A 206 6.12 11.12 16.10
CA GLU A 206 4.83 11.30 16.74
C GLU A 206 3.79 11.79 15.73
N VAL A 207 2.52 11.59 16.07
CA VAL A 207 1.35 11.97 15.27
C VAL A 207 1.44 13.44 14.83
N GLU A 208 1.79 14.34 15.74
CA GLU A 208 1.87 15.79 15.47
C GLU A 208 3.06 16.18 14.58
N GLU A 209 4.18 15.46 14.67
CA GLU A 209 5.35 15.69 13.81
C GLU A 209 5.02 15.33 12.36
N LEU A 210 4.43 14.15 12.16
CA LEU A 210 3.99 13.69 10.84
C LEU A 210 2.97 14.65 10.24
N LYS A 211 1.99 15.10 11.03
CA LYS A 211 0.96 16.05 10.58
C LYS A 211 1.56 17.35 10.04
N LYS A 212 2.55 17.90 10.74
CA LYS A 212 3.28 19.11 10.30
C LYS A 212 4.09 18.86 9.04
N ILE A 213 4.81 17.74 8.95
CA ILE A 213 5.59 17.38 7.77
C ILE A 213 4.68 17.23 6.54
N VAL A 214 3.55 16.52 6.67
CA VAL A 214 2.58 16.33 5.58
C VAL A 214 2.07 17.68 5.08
N ARG A 215 1.75 18.63 5.97
CA ARG A 215 1.33 19.99 5.60
C ARG A 215 2.41 20.72 4.79
N ILE A 216 3.64 20.78 5.32
CA ILE A 216 4.77 21.44 4.64
C ILE A 216 5.00 20.85 3.25
N MET A 217 5.05 19.51 3.15
CA MET A 217 5.32 18.83 1.89
C MET A 217 4.17 19.01 0.89
N CYS A 218 2.90 18.98 1.30
CA CYS A 218 1.76 19.22 0.42
C CYS A 218 1.75 20.64 -0.15
N THR A 219 2.06 21.65 0.68
CA THR A 219 2.22 23.04 0.22
C THR A 219 3.37 23.16 -0.78
N ALA A 220 4.48 22.46 -0.53
CA ALA A 220 5.61 22.43 -1.45
C ALA A 220 5.28 21.72 -2.79
N ILE A 221 4.50 20.63 -2.75
CA ILE A 221 3.95 19.96 -3.95
C ILE A 221 3.12 20.95 -4.75
N LYS A 222 2.18 21.64 -4.09
CA LYS A 222 1.29 22.63 -4.74
C LYS A 222 2.09 23.72 -5.45
N LYS A 223 3.13 24.27 -4.80
CA LYS A 223 4.04 25.25 -5.41
C LYS A 223 4.79 24.67 -6.61
N SER A 224 5.36 23.48 -6.47
CA SER A 224 6.13 22.80 -7.52
C SER A 224 5.30 22.51 -8.76
N MET A 225 4.11 21.90 -8.58
CA MET A 225 3.22 21.53 -9.68
C MET A 225 2.64 22.75 -10.38
N LYS A 226 2.36 23.84 -9.65
CA LYS A 226 1.93 25.12 -10.22
C LYS A 226 3.01 25.74 -11.12
N GLU A 227 4.27 25.68 -10.70
CA GLU A 227 5.40 26.22 -11.48
C GLU A 227 5.60 25.50 -12.81
N VAL A 228 5.33 24.19 -12.86
CA VAL A 228 5.44 23.37 -14.08
C VAL A 228 4.11 23.18 -14.82
N ASP A 229 3.09 23.99 -14.49
CA ASP A 229 1.74 23.95 -15.08
C ASP A 229 1.11 22.55 -15.09
N MET A 230 1.25 21.82 -13.98
CA MET A 230 0.63 20.52 -13.76
C MET A 230 -0.48 20.57 -12.72
N PRO A 231 -1.63 19.92 -12.97
CA PRO A 231 -2.66 19.77 -11.95
C PRO A 231 -2.20 18.80 -10.84
N ILE A 232 -2.56 19.11 -9.59
CA ILE A 232 -2.21 18.29 -8.42
C ILE A 232 -3.14 17.06 -8.36
N PRO A 233 -2.59 15.83 -8.40
CA PRO A 233 -3.39 14.64 -8.31
C PRO A 233 -4.08 14.53 -6.94
N PRO A 234 -5.29 13.97 -6.85
CA PRO A 234 -6.06 13.95 -5.61
C PRO A 234 -5.29 13.32 -4.45
N TRP A 235 -4.50 12.27 -4.71
CA TRP A 235 -3.71 11.56 -3.69
C TRP A 235 -2.49 12.32 -3.15
N ARG A 236 -2.13 13.46 -3.75
CA ARG A 236 -1.07 14.36 -3.29
C ARG A 236 -1.62 15.64 -2.65
N ARG A 237 -2.95 15.75 -2.49
CA ARG A 237 -3.57 16.86 -1.78
C ARG A 237 -3.48 16.64 -0.28
N ASN A 238 -3.44 17.75 0.46
CA ASN A 238 -3.27 17.73 1.91
C ASN A 238 -4.32 16.86 2.61
N GLY A 239 -5.62 17.07 2.34
CA GLY A 239 -6.69 16.28 2.95
C GLY A 239 -6.57 14.77 2.72
N TYR A 240 -6.29 14.35 1.48
CA TYR A 240 -6.10 12.92 1.16
C TYR A 240 -4.86 12.35 1.86
N MET A 241 -3.75 13.10 1.87
CA MET A 241 -2.53 12.67 2.55
C MET A 241 -2.70 12.60 4.06
N LEU A 242 -3.40 13.55 4.68
CA LEU A 242 -3.70 13.48 6.12
C LEU A 242 -4.61 12.28 6.43
N ALA A 243 -5.60 11.98 5.58
CA ALA A 243 -6.51 10.85 5.78
C ALA A 243 -5.78 9.49 5.84
N LYS A 244 -4.65 9.33 5.14
CA LYS A 244 -3.81 8.12 5.19
C LYS A 244 -3.43 7.72 6.62
N TRP A 245 -2.98 8.65 7.45
CA TRP A 245 -2.48 8.35 8.81
C TRP A 245 -3.44 8.79 9.92
N PHE A 246 -4.33 9.74 9.65
CA PHE A 246 -5.18 10.38 10.66
C PHE A 246 -6.68 10.17 10.44
N GLY A 247 -7.07 9.52 9.34
CA GLY A 247 -8.46 9.08 9.13
C GLY A 247 -8.86 7.99 10.12
N SER A 248 -10.16 7.71 10.22
CA SER A 248 -10.67 6.60 11.02
C SER A 248 -9.97 5.29 10.64
N TYR A 249 -9.44 4.58 11.63
CA TYR A 249 -8.63 3.39 11.39
C TYR A 249 -8.97 2.25 12.35
N LYS A 250 -8.74 1.02 11.88
CA LYS A 250 -8.72 -0.18 12.72
C LYS A 250 -7.28 -0.58 13.01
N ARG A 251 -6.92 -0.71 14.28
CA ARG A 251 -5.61 -1.20 14.73
C ARG A 251 -5.69 -2.69 15.04
N THR A 252 -4.72 -3.46 14.56
CA THR A 252 -4.58 -4.86 14.95
C THR A 252 -4.15 -4.92 16.43
N THR A 253 -5.00 -5.44 17.31
CA THR A 253 -4.72 -5.58 18.76
C THR A 253 -4.45 -7.03 19.18
N SER A 254 -4.78 -8.02 18.34
CA SER A 254 -4.60 -9.44 18.65
C SER A 254 -3.11 -9.79 18.73
N ALA A 255 -2.70 -10.47 19.81
CA ALA A 255 -1.40 -11.12 19.89
C ALA A 255 -1.26 -12.11 18.72
N VAL A 256 -0.12 -12.10 18.03
CA VAL A 256 0.15 -13.10 16.99
C VAL A 256 0.22 -14.46 17.68
N PRO A 257 -0.61 -15.45 17.32
CA PRO A 257 -0.38 -16.81 17.79
C PRO A 257 0.97 -17.25 17.22
N THR A 258 1.93 -17.50 18.10
CA THR A 258 3.29 -17.92 17.79
C THR A 258 3.25 -19.29 17.11
N LYS A 259 2.97 -19.34 15.80
CA LYS A 259 3.51 -20.43 14.98
C LYS A 259 4.96 -20.06 14.74
N ALA A 260 5.84 -20.74 15.46
CA ALA A 260 7.29 -20.58 15.33
C ALA A 260 7.66 -20.71 13.85
N PHE A 261 8.09 -19.61 13.25
CA PHE A 261 8.92 -19.68 12.05
C PHE A 261 10.31 -20.05 12.57
N GLU A 262 10.59 -21.35 12.58
CA GLU A 262 11.91 -21.89 12.90
C GLU A 262 12.87 -21.46 11.78
N PHE A 263 13.76 -20.51 12.11
CA PHE A 263 15.02 -20.35 11.39
C PHE A 263 15.97 -21.41 11.95
N ASP A 264 16.45 -22.29 11.08
CA ASP A 264 17.37 -23.38 11.41
C ASP A 264 18.75 -22.81 11.77
N GLU A 265 19.02 -22.72 13.07
CA GLU A 265 20.37 -22.77 13.61
C GLU A 265 20.41 -23.87 14.67
N GLY A 266 21.13 -24.94 14.33
CA GLY A 266 21.19 -26.15 15.12
C GLY A 266 21.80 -25.94 16.50
N PHE A 267 21.08 -26.36 17.53
CA PHE A 267 21.63 -26.95 18.75
C PHE A 267 20.61 -27.94 19.33
N ASP A 268 21.11 -29.15 19.59
CA ASP A 268 20.43 -30.27 20.24
C ASP A 268 19.72 -29.86 21.53
N VAL A 269 18.42 -30.20 21.70
CA VAL A 269 17.82 -30.75 22.93
C VAL A 269 16.39 -31.30 22.66
N LYS A 270 16.25 -32.62 22.83
CA LYS A 270 15.09 -33.43 23.27
C LYS A 270 13.70 -33.19 22.64
N ARG A 271 13.37 -34.05 21.67
CA ARG A 271 11.98 -34.38 21.27
C ARG A 271 11.20 -34.95 22.46
N SER A 272 10.14 -34.27 22.88
CA SER A 272 9.02 -34.88 23.60
C SER A 272 8.04 -35.42 22.56
N SER A 273 7.94 -36.74 22.45
CA SER A 273 6.94 -37.40 21.60
C SER A 273 5.58 -37.38 22.29
N PHE A 274 4.67 -36.51 21.85
CA PHE A 274 3.24 -36.75 22.01
C PHE A 274 2.80 -37.62 20.83
N GLY A 275 2.67 -38.92 21.08
CA GLY A 275 2.14 -39.86 20.10
C GLY A 275 0.69 -39.53 19.78
N PHE A 276 0.41 -39.17 18.54
CA PHE A 276 -0.94 -39.25 18.00
C PHE A 276 -1.16 -40.69 17.53
N GLU A 277 -2.12 -41.35 18.15
CA GLU A 277 -2.58 -42.66 17.74
C GLU A 277 -3.34 -42.51 16.41
N ALA A 278 -2.76 -43.04 15.33
CA ALA A 278 -3.39 -43.06 14.02
C ALA A 278 -4.56 -44.06 14.05
N MET A 279 -5.77 -43.52 14.07
CA MET A 279 -6.98 -44.33 13.87
C MET A 279 -6.94 -44.98 12.47
N PRO A 280 -7.31 -46.26 12.32
CA PRO A 280 -7.20 -46.95 11.04
C PRO A 280 -8.10 -46.28 10.00
N THR A 281 -7.50 -45.91 8.88
CA THR A 281 -8.20 -45.48 7.67
C THR A 281 -9.02 -46.66 7.14
N LYS A 282 -10.35 -46.53 7.16
CA LYS A 282 -11.22 -47.39 6.35
C LYS A 282 -10.92 -47.09 4.89
N SER A 283 -10.24 -48.03 4.22
CA SER A 283 -10.13 -48.02 2.76
C SER A 283 -11.52 -48.29 2.18
N TYR A 284 -12.09 -47.28 1.54
CA TYR A 284 -13.24 -47.51 0.66
C TYR A 284 -12.70 -48.13 -0.63
N TYR A 285 -12.94 -49.42 -0.79
CA TYR A 285 -12.79 -50.09 -2.08
C TYR A 285 -13.83 -49.49 -3.04
N CYS A 286 -13.37 -48.74 -4.03
CA CYS A 286 -14.19 -48.43 -5.20
C CYS A 286 -14.33 -49.74 -5.99
N ARG A 287 -15.52 -50.33 -5.97
CA ARG A 287 -15.87 -51.43 -6.86
C ARG A 287 -16.07 -50.85 -8.25
N ASP A 288 -15.11 -51.07 -9.14
CA ASP A 288 -15.33 -51.00 -10.58
C ASP A 288 -16.01 -52.30 -11.02
N ASP A 289 -17.31 -52.24 -11.29
CA ASP A 289 -17.97 -53.27 -12.09
C ASP A 289 -17.70 -52.99 -13.57
N PHE A 290 -16.84 -53.83 -14.15
CA PHE A 290 -16.63 -53.93 -15.59
C PHE A 290 -17.88 -54.52 -16.27
N ALA A 291 -18.42 -53.81 -17.26
CA ALA A 291 -19.18 -54.41 -18.34
C ALA A 291 -18.70 -53.86 -19.70
N THR A 292 -17.66 -54.54 -20.19
CA THR A 292 -17.32 -54.83 -21.60
C THR A 292 -18.22 -54.25 -22.72
N LYS A 293 -17.59 -53.57 -23.69
CA LYS A 293 -17.42 -54.12 -25.04
C LYS A 293 -16.49 -53.26 -25.92
N THR A 294 -15.49 -53.95 -26.48
CA THR A 294 -14.74 -53.66 -27.74
C THR A 294 -13.92 -52.36 -27.79
N GLY A 295 -12.60 -52.35 -27.99
CA GLY A 295 -11.61 -53.37 -28.26
C GLY A 295 -10.22 -52.73 -28.24
N LEU A 296 -9.23 -53.50 -27.80
CA LEU A 296 -7.82 -53.12 -27.75
C LEU A 296 -7.30 -52.69 -29.14
N ARG A 297 -6.63 -51.53 -29.21
CA ARG A 297 -5.37 -51.41 -29.95
C ARG A 297 -4.41 -50.47 -29.21
N ILE A 298 -3.39 -51.10 -28.63
CA ILE A 298 -2.13 -50.49 -28.21
C ILE A 298 -1.38 -50.11 -29.49
N GLY A 299 -0.91 -48.87 -29.57
CA GLY A 299 -0.11 -48.35 -30.67
C GLY A 299 0.97 -47.41 -30.15
N ASN A 300 2.22 -47.84 -30.31
CA ASN A 300 3.48 -47.31 -29.80
C ASN A 300 3.75 -45.80 -29.94
N LEU A 301 4.44 -45.28 -28.93
CA LEU A 301 5.36 -44.14 -29.01
C LEU A 301 6.49 -44.42 -30.00
N THR A 302 6.96 -43.40 -30.75
CA THR A 302 8.38 -43.04 -30.99
C THR A 302 8.62 -42.38 -32.37
N ALA A 303 9.24 -41.19 -32.32
CA ALA A 303 10.11 -40.52 -33.32
C ALA A 303 9.47 -40.10 -34.68
N ALA A 304 9.97 -39.09 -35.40
CA ALA A 304 11.28 -38.46 -35.42
C ALA A 304 11.23 -37.02 -35.99
N PHE A 305 12.20 -36.20 -35.55
CA PHE A 305 12.74 -35.08 -36.31
C PHE A 305 13.41 -35.55 -37.62
N GLN A 306 13.59 -34.59 -38.54
CA GLN A 306 14.41 -34.53 -39.77
C GLN A 306 13.56 -34.60 -41.06
N ALA A 307 13.42 -33.50 -41.81
CA ALA A 307 14.41 -32.75 -42.62
C ALA A 307 14.71 -33.40 -43.98
N LYS A 308 14.87 -32.52 -44.99
CA LYS A 308 14.99 -32.70 -46.46
C LYS A 308 13.63 -32.78 -47.15
N GLY A 309 13.27 -31.92 -48.10
CA GLY A 309 14.08 -31.15 -49.04
C GLY A 309 13.83 -31.66 -50.47
N ILE A 310 13.88 -30.75 -51.44
CA ILE A 310 13.69 -30.92 -52.91
C ILE A 310 12.20 -30.80 -53.32
N GLY A 311 11.76 -29.96 -54.27
CA GLY A 311 12.44 -29.03 -55.19
C GLY A 311 11.69 -28.97 -56.53
N MET A 312 11.53 -27.75 -57.07
CA MET A 312 11.21 -27.36 -58.48
C MET A 312 9.84 -27.78 -59.02
N GLU A 313 9.13 -27.05 -59.90
CA GLU A 313 9.42 -26.25 -61.12
C GLU A 313 8.30 -25.18 -61.26
N LEU A 314 8.36 -24.05 -61.98
CA LEU A 314 9.16 -23.55 -63.11
C LEU A 314 9.13 -22.01 -63.06
#